data_AF-A0A934IGZ0-F1
#
_entry.id   AF-A0A934IGZ0-F1
#
_cell.length_a   1.000
_cell.length_b   1.000
_cell.length_c   1.000
_cell.angle_alpha   90.00
_cell.angle_beta   90.00
_cell.angle_gamma   90.00
#
_symmetry.space_group_name_H-M   'P 1'
#
loop_
_entity.id
_entity.type
_entity.pdbx_description
1 polymer ?
#
loop_
_entity_poly.entity_id
_entity_poly.type
_entity_poly.pdbx_seq_one_letter_code
_entity_poly.pdbx_strand_id
1 'polypeptide(L)'
;MPLDRIDQIERSTSAADLWDATLSALADEGLDFAIYLTANAENRDAQLMTNLPTLYDISAPEDDPFLQHCCRSYEITKTGAAYMEDYPYLNARARSFILSAREHGFQSGMAIPVRLEGSPRFGGFNLGSRLDRDAFETRIWPHRERIRFSCLIVHRRMEELARSPGPDTGFRELLIAPQSDPLSPLSPREKEMIYLLARGLSRKECARMCDITPNTANEYIKSAYRKLGVRNKVEAARLINSL
;
A
#
# COMPACT_ATOMS: atom_id res chain seq x y z
N MET A 1 24.80 1.00 -3.65
CA MET A 1 24.61 -0.05 -4.66
C MET A 1 25.75 0.05 -5.67
N PRO A 2 26.37 -1.06 -6.08
CA PRO A 2 27.36 -1.09 -7.18
C PRO A 2 26.81 -0.55 -8.51
N LEU A 3 27.66 -0.04 -9.41
CA LEU A 3 27.22 0.59 -10.67
C LEU A 3 26.56 -0.39 -11.65
N ASP A 4 27.04 -1.63 -11.70
CA ASP A 4 26.46 -2.72 -12.49
C ASP A 4 25.01 -3.03 -12.09
N ARG A 5 24.71 -2.97 -10.78
CA ARG A 5 23.35 -3.10 -10.26
C ARG A 5 22.46 -1.91 -10.67
N ILE A 6 23.01 -0.70 -10.69
CA ILE A 6 22.28 0.50 -11.18
C ILE A 6 21.99 0.37 -12.68
N ASP A 7 22.95 -0.08 -13.48
CA ASP A 7 22.75 -0.33 -14.91
C ASP A 7 21.66 -1.39 -15.17
N GLN A 8 21.58 -2.42 -14.31
CA GLN A 8 20.51 -3.42 -14.37
C GLN A 8 19.13 -2.78 -14.12
N ILE A 9 19.01 -1.98 -13.05
CA ILE A 9 17.78 -1.25 -12.69
C ILE A 9 17.32 -0.32 -13.82
N GLU A 10 18.25 0.42 -14.43
CA GLU A 10 17.97 1.34 -15.53
C GLU A 10 17.48 0.63 -16.80
N ARG A 11 17.96 -0.59 -17.04
CA ARG A 11 17.60 -1.39 -18.21
C ARG A 11 16.34 -2.22 -18.02
N SER A 12 15.81 -2.35 -16.79
CA SER A 12 14.59 -3.11 -16.53
C SER A 12 13.42 -2.60 -17.38
N THR A 13 12.78 -3.49 -18.12
CA THR A 13 11.65 -3.17 -19.02
C THR A 13 10.29 -3.48 -18.41
N SER A 14 10.25 -4.19 -17.28
CA SER A 14 9.04 -4.50 -16.54
C SER A 14 9.17 -4.09 -15.06
N ALA A 15 8.04 -3.87 -14.40
CA ALA A 15 8.01 -3.58 -12.98
C ALA A 15 8.47 -4.76 -12.11
N ALA A 16 8.23 -6.00 -12.58
CA ALA A 16 8.64 -7.22 -11.88
C ALA A 16 10.16 -7.32 -11.84
N ASP A 17 10.80 -7.22 -13.01
CA ASP A 17 12.26 -7.31 -13.12
C ASP A 17 12.95 -6.17 -12.34
N LEU A 18 12.37 -4.97 -12.38
CA LEU A 18 12.84 -3.83 -11.60
C LEU A 18 12.77 -4.12 -10.09
N TRP A 19 11.67 -4.68 -9.62
CA TRP A 19 11.47 -4.98 -8.21
C TRP A 19 12.40 -6.09 -7.73
N ASP A 20 12.51 -7.19 -8.47
CA ASP A 20 13.41 -8.30 -8.13
C ASP A 20 14.87 -7.86 -8.11
N ALA A 21 15.30 -7.06 -9.09
CA ALA A 21 16.65 -6.48 -9.09
C ALA A 21 16.88 -5.55 -7.89
N THR A 22 15.86 -4.74 -7.54
CA THR A 22 15.91 -3.86 -6.36
C THR A 22 16.06 -4.66 -5.07
N LEU A 23 15.24 -5.69 -4.87
CA LEU A 23 15.29 -6.55 -3.68
C LEU A 23 16.64 -7.25 -3.56
N SER A 24 17.14 -7.84 -4.66
CA SER A 24 18.46 -8.48 -4.66
C SER A 24 19.57 -7.51 -4.29
N ALA A 25 19.55 -6.30 -4.85
CA ALA A 25 20.60 -5.32 -4.59
C ALA A 25 20.53 -4.70 -3.19
N LEU A 26 19.34 -4.59 -2.58
CA LEU A 26 19.17 -4.18 -1.19
C LEU A 26 19.63 -5.28 -0.21
N ALA A 27 19.33 -6.54 -0.51
CA ALA A 27 19.75 -7.69 0.30
C ALA A 27 21.29 -7.78 0.38
N ASP A 28 22.00 -7.51 -0.72
CA ASP A 28 23.47 -7.44 -0.75
C ASP A 28 24.04 -6.37 0.19
N GLU A 29 23.27 -5.32 0.52
CA GLU A 29 23.64 -4.27 1.48
C GLU A 29 23.18 -4.58 2.92
N GLY A 30 22.64 -5.77 3.17
CA GLY A 30 22.12 -6.18 4.48
C GLY A 30 20.74 -5.62 4.81
N LEU A 31 20.01 -5.13 3.81
CA LEU A 31 18.61 -4.70 3.91
C LEU A 31 17.70 -5.84 3.44
N ASP A 32 17.31 -6.69 4.38
CA ASP A 32 16.49 -7.89 4.16
C ASP A 32 15.05 -7.59 3.71
N PHE A 33 14.52 -6.42 4.08
CA PHE A 33 13.13 -6.05 3.87
C PHE A 33 13.03 -4.74 3.12
N ALA A 34 12.09 -4.66 2.18
CA ALA A 34 11.81 -3.43 1.46
C ALA A 34 10.31 -3.24 1.33
N ILE A 35 9.84 -2.06 1.71
CA ILE A 35 8.47 -1.58 1.50
C ILE A 35 8.59 -0.33 0.64
N TYR A 36 8.08 -0.37 -0.59
CA TYR A 36 7.82 0.82 -1.38
C TYR A 36 6.34 1.15 -1.26
N LEU A 37 6.04 2.34 -0.75
CA LEU A 37 4.68 2.75 -0.44
C LEU A 37 4.46 4.21 -0.84
N THR A 38 3.44 4.45 -1.66
CA THR A 38 3.00 5.81 -2.01
C THR A 38 1.49 5.93 -1.98
N ALA A 39 0.97 7.12 -1.69
CA ALA A 39 -0.46 7.42 -1.72
C ALA A 39 -0.71 8.74 -2.45
N ASN A 40 -1.94 8.94 -2.95
CA ASN A 40 -2.35 10.22 -3.52
C ASN A 40 -2.38 11.34 -2.45
N ALA A 41 -2.61 12.58 -2.85
CA ALA A 41 -2.62 13.74 -1.95
C ALA A 41 -3.61 13.61 -0.78
N GLU A 42 -4.69 12.85 -0.94
CA GLU A 42 -5.70 12.60 0.08
C GLU A 42 -5.38 11.38 0.98
N ASN A 43 -4.18 10.82 0.86
CA ASN A 43 -3.76 9.56 1.49
C ASN A 43 -4.71 8.39 1.16
N ARG A 44 -5.04 8.25 -0.12
CA ARG A 44 -5.82 7.14 -0.69
C ARG A 44 -5.08 6.54 -1.88
N ASP A 45 -5.66 5.47 -2.45
CA ASP A 45 -5.14 4.76 -3.61
C ASP A 45 -3.66 4.40 -3.41
N ALA A 46 -3.37 3.77 -2.26
CA ALA A 46 -2.02 3.37 -1.92
C ALA A 46 -1.48 2.38 -2.95
N GLN A 47 -0.24 2.62 -3.36
CA GLN A 47 0.55 1.74 -4.19
C GLN A 47 1.65 1.17 -3.32
N LEU A 48 1.57 -0.13 -3.06
CA LEU A 48 2.46 -0.87 -2.18
C LEU A 48 3.17 -1.97 -2.96
N MET A 49 4.50 -2.02 -2.85
CA MET A 49 5.30 -3.18 -3.23
C MET A 49 6.16 -3.57 -2.02
N THR A 50 6.14 -4.84 -1.62
CA THR A 50 6.90 -5.29 -0.45
C THR A 50 7.26 -6.77 -0.56
N ASN A 51 8.40 -7.16 0.02
CA ASN A 51 8.73 -8.56 0.27
C ASN A 51 8.26 -9.04 1.67
N LEU A 52 7.46 -8.21 2.35
CA LEU A 52 6.83 -8.49 3.63
C LEU A 52 5.30 -8.23 3.55
N PRO A 53 4.56 -8.99 2.72
CA PRO A 53 3.14 -8.73 2.43
C PRO A 53 2.24 -8.94 3.65
N THR A 54 2.57 -9.89 4.53
CA THR A 54 1.79 -10.27 5.72
C THR A 54 1.58 -9.12 6.71
N LEU A 55 2.44 -8.10 6.67
CA LEU A 55 2.31 -6.90 7.50
C LEU A 55 1.02 -6.12 7.21
N TYR A 56 0.49 -6.26 5.98
CA TYR A 56 -0.70 -5.55 5.51
C TYR A 56 -1.98 -6.39 5.55
N ASP A 57 -1.93 -7.60 6.12
CA ASP A 57 -3.12 -8.40 6.41
C ASP A 57 -3.95 -7.80 7.56
N ILE A 58 -3.28 -7.06 8.45
CA ILE A 58 -3.86 -6.50 9.69
C ILE A 58 -4.01 -4.98 9.66
N SER A 59 -3.45 -4.30 8.65
CA SER A 59 -3.54 -2.85 8.50
C SER A 59 -3.53 -2.45 7.04
N ALA A 60 -4.42 -1.53 6.67
CA ALA A 60 -4.41 -0.92 5.35
C ALA A 60 -3.07 -0.20 5.11
N PRO A 61 -2.54 -0.21 3.87
CA PRO A 61 -1.29 0.49 3.54
C PRO A 61 -1.35 2.01 3.82
N GLU A 62 -2.51 2.64 3.66
CA GLU A 62 -2.73 4.06 3.97
C GLU A 62 -2.53 4.41 5.46
N ASP A 63 -2.64 3.41 6.33
CA ASP A 63 -2.46 3.55 7.77
C ASP A 63 -1.02 3.27 8.23
N ASP A 64 -0.09 3.03 7.30
CA ASP A 64 1.31 2.76 7.61
C ASP A 64 1.97 3.97 8.31
N PRO A 65 2.65 3.77 9.46
CA PRO A 65 3.36 4.83 10.18
C PRO A 65 4.36 5.61 9.30
N PHE A 66 4.91 4.99 8.26
CA PHE A 66 5.80 5.64 7.29
C PHE A 66 5.11 6.82 6.59
N LEU A 67 3.90 6.62 6.06
CA LEU A 67 3.15 7.70 5.39
C LEU A 67 2.76 8.79 6.39
N GLN A 68 2.38 8.40 7.60
CA GLN A 68 1.89 9.32 8.64
C GLN A 68 2.98 10.21 9.25
N HIS A 69 4.22 9.71 9.34
CA HIS A 69 5.27 10.34 10.15
C HIS A 69 6.54 10.67 9.38
N CYS A 70 6.87 9.96 8.31
CA CYS A 70 8.17 10.12 7.65
C CYS A 70 8.12 11.03 6.42
N CYS A 71 6.95 11.25 5.81
CA CYS A 71 6.86 11.92 4.51
C CYS A 71 6.73 13.46 4.56
N ARG A 72 7.01 14.09 5.70
CA ARG A 72 6.91 15.56 5.87
C ARG A 72 8.20 16.31 5.58
N SER A 73 9.33 15.60 5.54
CA SER A 73 10.63 16.13 5.17
C SER A 73 11.40 15.05 4.40
N TYR A 74 12.50 15.43 3.76
CA TYR A 74 13.40 14.46 3.10
C TYR A 74 14.42 13.82 4.06
N GLU A 75 14.26 14.04 5.37
CA GLU A 75 15.14 13.46 6.37
C GLU A 75 14.97 11.94 6.40
N ILE A 76 16.09 11.22 6.34
CA ILE A 76 16.09 9.77 6.48
C ILE A 76 15.80 9.45 7.95
N THR A 77 14.68 8.79 8.20
CA THR A 77 14.24 8.45 9.56
C THR A 77 14.68 7.03 9.91
N LYS A 78 15.27 6.80 11.08
CA LYS A 78 15.58 5.44 11.55
C LYS A 78 14.28 4.71 11.95
N THR A 79 14.06 3.50 11.45
CA THR A 79 12.79 2.77 11.63
C THR A 79 13.02 1.36 12.19
N GLY A 80 11.93 0.69 12.58
CA GLY A 80 11.98 -0.63 13.20
C GLY A 80 11.88 -0.58 14.73
N ALA A 81 11.68 -1.74 15.34
CA ALA A 81 11.47 -1.83 16.78
C ALA A 81 12.66 -1.30 17.60
N ALA A 82 13.87 -1.36 17.05
CA ALA A 82 15.10 -0.86 17.67
C ALA A 82 15.10 0.65 17.97
N TYR A 83 14.27 1.44 17.30
CA TYR A 83 14.19 2.90 17.47
C TYR A 83 12.83 3.37 17.99
N MET A 84 11.91 2.45 18.30
CA MET A 84 10.53 2.79 18.66
C MET A 84 10.43 3.66 19.92
N GLU A 85 11.40 3.52 20.84
CA GLU A 85 11.48 4.32 22.07
C GLU A 85 11.88 5.78 21.81
N ASP A 86 12.61 6.04 20.72
CA ASP A 86 13.04 7.39 20.32
C ASP A 86 11.84 8.24 19.82
N TYR A 87 10.69 7.61 19.55
CA TYR A 87 9.49 8.24 18.98
C TYR A 87 8.28 8.13 19.93
N PRO A 88 8.20 8.93 21.00
CA PRO A 88 7.13 8.86 21.99
C PRO A 88 5.74 9.24 21.43
N TYR A 89 5.70 9.95 20.30
CA TYR A 89 4.46 10.35 19.62
C TYR A 89 3.76 9.19 18.88
N LEU A 90 4.41 8.03 18.72
CA LEU A 90 3.80 6.87 18.07
C LEU A 90 2.64 6.32 18.91
N ASN A 91 1.44 6.31 18.32
CA ASN A 91 0.25 5.76 18.95
C ASN A 91 0.29 4.21 19.04
N ALA A 92 -0.66 3.63 19.77
CA ALA A 92 -0.72 2.18 19.99
C ALA A 92 -0.79 1.36 18.69
N ARG A 93 -1.52 1.85 17.67
CA ARG A 93 -1.66 1.18 16.38
C ARG A 93 -0.34 1.15 15.63
N ALA A 94 0.36 2.29 15.55
CA ALA A 94 1.67 2.38 14.92
C ALA A 94 2.71 1.49 15.61
N ARG A 95 2.70 1.46 16.95
CA ARG A 95 3.57 0.55 17.73
C ARG A 95 3.25 -0.92 17.44
N SER A 96 1.97 -1.29 17.41
CA SER A 96 1.53 -2.65 17.06
C SER A 96 1.99 -3.07 15.67
N PHE A 97 1.91 -2.17 14.68
CA PHE A 97 2.39 -2.41 13.32
C PHE A 97 3.91 -2.68 13.30
N ILE A 98 4.71 -1.83 13.96
CA ILE A 98 6.16 -2.00 14.03
C ILE A 98 6.54 -3.30 14.78
N LEU A 99 5.81 -3.66 15.84
CA LEU A 99 6.02 -4.93 16.55
C LEU A 99 5.68 -6.15 15.68
N SER A 100 4.63 -6.09 14.87
CA SER A 100 4.31 -7.17 13.92
C SER A 100 5.41 -7.32 12.85
N ALA A 101 5.98 -6.21 12.37
CA ALA A 101 7.14 -6.27 11.48
C ALA A 101 8.36 -6.94 12.15
N ARG A 102 8.57 -6.70 13.45
CA ARG A 102 9.63 -7.36 14.25
C ARG A 102 9.46 -8.87 14.32
N GLU A 103 8.24 -9.39 14.40
CA GLU A 103 7.98 -10.84 14.41
C GLU A 103 8.49 -11.54 13.14
N HIS A 104 8.60 -10.81 12.04
CA HIS A 104 9.16 -11.29 10.77
C HIS A 104 10.66 -11.00 10.62
N GLY A 105 11.27 -10.35 11.61
CA GLY A 105 12.69 -10.02 11.68
C GLY A 105 13.04 -8.59 11.30
N PHE A 106 12.07 -7.71 10.99
CA PHE A 106 12.35 -6.29 10.75
C PHE A 106 12.69 -5.61 12.09
N GLN A 107 13.96 -5.64 12.46
CA GLN A 107 14.45 -5.19 13.77
C GLN A 107 14.85 -3.70 13.72
N SER A 108 15.62 -3.32 12.70
CA SER A 108 16.12 -1.97 12.46
C SER A 108 16.01 -1.62 10.98
N GLY A 109 16.04 -0.34 10.64
CA GLY A 109 15.79 0.10 9.29
C GLY A 109 15.89 1.61 9.08
N MET A 110 15.53 2.03 7.87
CA MET A 110 15.45 3.44 7.51
C MET A 110 14.27 3.71 6.56
N ALA A 111 13.55 4.79 6.84
CA ALA A 111 12.55 5.37 5.97
C ALA A 111 13.18 6.46 5.10
N ILE A 112 12.92 6.39 3.80
CA ILE A 112 13.46 7.26 2.75
C ILE A 112 12.29 7.83 1.93
N PRO A 113 11.81 9.04 2.28
CA PRO A 113 10.83 9.76 1.47
C PRO A 113 11.43 10.12 0.11
N VAL A 114 10.71 9.82 -0.96
CA VAL A 114 11.05 10.23 -2.34
C VAL A 114 10.14 11.34 -2.84
N ARG A 115 8.92 11.43 -2.29
CA ARG A 115 8.00 12.56 -2.46
C ARG A 115 7.32 12.90 -1.14
N LEU A 116 7.19 14.19 -0.87
CA LEU A 116 6.64 14.69 0.39
C LEU A 116 5.12 14.89 0.34
N GLU A 117 4.50 14.82 1.51
CA GLU A 117 3.12 15.21 1.75
C GLU A 117 2.85 16.61 1.15
N GLY A 118 1.67 16.77 0.52
CA GLY A 118 1.33 17.95 -0.27
C GLY A 118 1.66 17.84 -1.77
N SER A 119 2.39 16.81 -2.19
CA SER A 119 2.53 16.45 -3.61
C SER A 119 1.28 15.70 -4.12
N PRO A 120 1.01 15.67 -5.44
CA PRO A 120 -0.10 14.88 -6.01
C PRO A 120 -0.06 13.39 -5.62
N ARG A 121 1.14 12.86 -5.42
CA ARG A 121 1.43 11.56 -4.83
C ARG A 121 2.67 11.69 -3.96
N PHE A 122 2.64 11.14 -2.76
CA PHE A 122 3.71 11.20 -1.77
C PHE A 122 4.04 9.79 -1.24
N GLY A 123 5.22 9.64 -0.61
CA GLY A 123 5.69 8.36 -0.10
C GLY A 123 7.15 8.08 -0.44
N GLY A 124 7.52 6.80 -0.46
CA GLY A 124 8.88 6.35 -0.71
C GLY A 124 9.13 4.96 -0.17
N PHE A 125 10.31 4.75 0.43
CA PHE A 125 10.76 3.45 0.88
C PHE A 125 10.85 3.37 2.41
N ASN A 126 10.54 2.21 2.96
CA ASN A 126 10.96 1.81 4.30
C ASN A 126 11.75 0.50 4.17
N LEU A 127 13.04 0.57 4.48
CA LEU A 127 14.00 -0.50 4.27
C LEU A 127 14.39 -1.08 5.62
N GLY A 128 14.34 -2.40 5.76
CA GLY A 128 14.54 -3.10 7.02
C GLY A 128 15.68 -4.09 6.98
N SER A 129 16.20 -4.39 8.16
CA SER A 129 17.27 -5.34 8.42
C SER A 129 16.96 -6.14 9.68
N ARG A 130 17.53 -7.34 9.76
CA ARG A 130 17.54 -8.17 10.97
C ARG A 130 18.54 -7.73 12.03
N LEU A 131 19.39 -6.76 11.72
CA LEU A 131 20.41 -6.26 12.65
C LEU A 131 19.78 -5.54 13.84
N ASP A 132 20.44 -5.62 15.00
CA ASP A 132 20.14 -4.75 16.12
C ASP A 132 20.56 -3.29 15.83
N ARG A 133 20.29 -2.40 16.79
CA ARG A 133 20.58 -0.97 16.68
C ARG A 133 22.06 -0.72 16.37
N ASP A 134 22.94 -1.25 17.21
CA ASP A 134 24.37 -0.94 17.14
C ASP A 134 25.01 -1.47 15.85
N ALA A 135 24.65 -2.70 15.45
CA ALA A 135 25.13 -3.28 14.20
C ALA A 135 24.60 -2.52 12.98
N PHE A 136 23.33 -2.09 12.98
CA PHE A 136 22.76 -1.30 11.89
C PHE A 136 23.42 0.07 11.76
N GLU A 137 23.59 0.78 12.89
CA GLU A 137 24.23 2.09 12.93
C GLU A 137 25.69 2.04 12.52
N THR A 138 26.38 0.93 12.81
CA THR A 138 27.79 0.75 12.42
C THR A 138 27.94 0.34 10.96
N ARG A 139 27.11 -0.60 10.48
CA ARG A 139 27.34 -1.28 9.19
C ARG A 139 26.56 -0.69 8.02
N ILE A 140 25.36 -0.17 8.26
CA ILE A 140 24.42 0.23 7.20
C ILE A 140 24.24 1.76 7.18
N TRP A 141 24.01 2.36 8.35
CA TRP A 141 23.72 3.80 8.46
C TRP A 141 24.75 4.75 7.82
N PRO A 142 26.07 4.45 7.80
CA PRO A 142 27.05 5.29 7.11
C PRO A 142 26.81 5.37 5.59
N HIS A 143 26.12 4.39 5.01
CA HIS A 143 25.84 4.29 3.58
C HIS A 143 24.46 4.84 3.17
N ARG A 144 23.68 5.37 4.11
CA ARG A 144 22.27 5.79 3.91
C ARG A 144 22.04 6.73 2.71
N GLU A 145 22.96 7.66 2.44
CA GLU A 145 22.80 8.60 1.31
C GLU A 145 22.97 7.89 -0.04
N ARG A 146 23.89 6.92 -0.12
CA ARG A 146 24.05 6.08 -1.31
C ARG A 146 22.82 5.20 -1.53
N ILE A 147 22.25 4.67 -0.45
CA ILE A 147 21.02 3.88 -0.49
C ILE A 147 19.86 4.76 -0.96
N ARG A 148 19.71 5.98 -0.41
CA ARG A 148 18.71 6.96 -0.84
C ARG A 148 18.83 7.29 -2.33
N PHE A 149 20.04 7.52 -2.83
CA PHE A 149 20.26 7.74 -4.26
C PHE A 149 19.76 6.57 -5.12
N SER A 150 20.04 5.34 -4.68
CA SER A 150 19.57 4.12 -5.34
C SER A 150 18.03 4.04 -5.34
N CYS A 151 17.38 4.33 -4.20
CA CYS A 151 15.92 4.41 -4.09
C CYS A 151 15.30 5.47 -5.01
N LEU A 152 15.94 6.62 -5.19
CA LEU A 152 15.45 7.67 -6.09
C LEU A 152 15.50 7.22 -7.56
N ILE A 153 16.56 6.50 -7.96
CA ILE A 153 16.66 5.90 -9.30
C ILE A 153 15.53 4.88 -9.51
N VAL A 154 15.36 3.96 -8.55
CA VAL A 154 14.29 2.95 -8.61
C VAL A 154 12.92 3.63 -8.71
N HIS A 155 12.64 4.63 -7.87
CA HIS A 155 11.37 5.38 -7.91
C HIS A 155 11.14 6.03 -9.28
N ARG A 156 12.17 6.69 -9.85
CA ARG A 156 12.05 7.28 -11.20
C ARG A 156 11.71 6.21 -12.23
N ARG A 157 12.40 5.07 -12.19
CA ARG A 157 12.16 3.99 -13.16
C ARG A 157 10.77 3.37 -12.99
N MET A 158 10.30 3.19 -11.77
CA MET A 158 8.92 2.76 -11.49
C MET A 158 7.89 3.73 -12.10
N GLU A 159 8.08 5.04 -11.92
CA GLU A 159 7.19 6.07 -12.48
C GLU A 159 7.20 6.06 -14.02
N GLU A 160 8.34 5.84 -14.66
CA GLU A 160 8.46 5.72 -16.12
C GLU A 160 7.70 4.49 -16.64
N LEU A 161 7.89 3.34 -16.00
CA LEU A 161 7.20 2.10 -16.36
C LEU A 161 5.69 2.20 -16.13
N ALA A 162 5.25 2.85 -15.05
CA ALA A 162 3.83 3.03 -14.74
C ALA A 162 3.10 3.99 -15.71
N ARG A 163 3.82 4.92 -16.36
CA ARG A 163 3.24 5.88 -17.32
C ARG A 163 3.25 5.38 -18.76
N SER A 164 4.04 4.35 -19.07
CA SER A 164 4.18 3.83 -20.43
C SER A 164 2.97 2.96 -20.80
N PRO A 165 2.23 3.24 -21.89
CA PRO A 165 1.15 2.38 -22.38
C PRO A 165 1.75 1.15 -23.08
N GLY A 166 2.33 0.24 -22.30
CA GLY A 166 2.75 -1.08 -22.75
C GLY A 166 1.64 -2.12 -22.57
N PRO A 167 1.71 -3.28 -23.25
CA PRO A 167 0.72 -4.35 -23.14
C PRO A 167 0.64 -4.99 -21.73
N ASP A 168 1.65 -4.77 -20.89
CA ASP A 168 1.73 -5.37 -19.56
C ASP A 168 1.32 -4.39 -18.47
N THR A 169 0.17 -4.70 -17.87
CA THR A 169 -0.32 -4.20 -16.59
C THR A 169 0.53 -4.60 -15.39
N GLY A 170 1.74 -5.17 -15.61
CA GLY A 170 2.58 -5.78 -14.58
C GLY A 170 2.91 -4.90 -13.38
N PHE A 171 3.02 -3.57 -13.55
CA PHE A 171 3.16 -2.67 -12.40
C PHE A 171 1.94 -2.76 -11.47
N ARG A 172 0.72 -2.73 -12.02
CA ARG A 172 -0.52 -2.85 -11.23
C ARG A 172 -0.69 -4.23 -10.62
N GLU A 173 -0.26 -5.28 -11.31
CA GLU A 173 -0.35 -6.67 -10.81
C GLU A 173 0.54 -6.92 -9.59
N LEU A 174 1.67 -6.22 -9.49
CA LEU A 174 2.58 -6.31 -8.34
C LEU A 174 2.18 -5.43 -7.16
N LEU A 175 1.20 -4.53 -7.34
CA LEU A 175 0.73 -3.71 -6.24
C LEU A 175 -0.06 -4.59 -5.28
N ILE A 176 0.36 -4.58 -4.02
CA ILE A 176 -0.48 -5.00 -2.90
C ILE A 176 -1.43 -3.85 -2.62
N ALA A 177 -2.36 -3.62 -3.55
CA ALA A 177 -3.52 -2.81 -3.23
C ALA A 177 -4.28 -3.56 -2.12
N PRO A 178 -4.86 -2.86 -1.13
CA PRO A 178 -5.87 -3.51 -0.32
C PRO A 178 -6.90 -4.08 -1.31
N GLN A 179 -7.13 -5.39 -1.27
CA GLN A 179 -8.40 -5.92 -1.76
C GLN A 179 -9.46 -5.45 -0.77
N SER A 180 -9.73 -4.15 -0.74
CA SER A 180 -11.00 -3.67 -0.28
C SER A 180 -11.99 -4.23 -1.29
N ASP A 181 -12.55 -5.41 -1.01
CA ASP A 181 -13.88 -5.74 -1.53
C ASP A 181 -14.69 -4.46 -1.26
N PRO A 182 -15.10 -3.69 -2.29
CA PRO A 182 -15.86 -2.47 -2.10
C PRO A 182 -17.17 -2.76 -1.35
N LEU A 183 -17.57 -4.03 -1.33
CA LEU A 183 -18.72 -4.54 -0.62
C LEU A 183 -18.38 -5.01 0.80
N SER A 184 -17.13 -5.01 1.25
CA SER A 184 -16.73 -5.39 2.62
C SER A 184 -17.54 -4.69 3.74
N PRO A 185 -18.01 -3.43 3.60
CA PRO A 185 -18.86 -2.81 4.62
C PRO A 185 -20.30 -3.36 4.67
N LEU A 186 -20.72 -4.11 3.65
CA LEU A 186 -22.07 -4.63 3.49
C LEU A 186 -22.25 -5.99 4.18
N SER A 187 -23.39 -6.13 4.84
CA SER A 187 -23.89 -7.44 5.28
C SER A 187 -24.27 -8.31 4.06
N PRO A 188 -24.38 -9.65 4.22
CA PRO A 188 -24.76 -10.54 3.12
C PRO A 188 -26.05 -10.13 2.40
N ARG A 189 -27.07 -9.66 3.15
CA ARG A 189 -28.34 -9.19 2.58
C ARG A 189 -28.19 -7.87 1.82
N GLU A 190 -27.34 -6.97 2.31
CA GLU A 190 -27.04 -5.72 1.60
C GLU A 190 -26.27 -5.99 0.30
N LYS A 191 -25.30 -6.92 0.31
CA LYS A 191 -24.59 -7.36 -0.90
C LYS A 191 -25.56 -7.93 -1.93
N GLU A 192 -26.42 -8.85 -1.52
CA GLU A 192 -27.42 -9.50 -2.38
C GLU A 192 -28.32 -8.45 -3.08
N MET A 193 -28.82 -7.45 -2.33
CA MET A 193 -29.63 -6.38 -2.90
C MET A 193 -28.87 -5.53 -3.94
N ILE A 194 -27.61 -5.18 -3.66
CA ILE A 194 -26.79 -4.36 -4.56
C ILE A 194 -26.45 -5.11 -5.85
N TYR A 195 -26.16 -6.42 -5.77
CA TYR A 195 -25.94 -7.26 -6.96
C TYR A 195 -27.17 -7.33 -7.87
N LEU A 196 -28.36 -7.56 -7.30
CA LEU A 196 -29.60 -7.61 -8.08
C LEU A 196 -29.92 -6.26 -8.72
N LEU A 197 -29.70 -5.15 -8.01
CA LEU A 197 -29.84 -3.80 -8.57
C LEU A 197 -28.87 -3.55 -9.72
N ALA A 198 -27.60 -3.96 -9.59
CA ALA A 198 -26.59 -3.80 -10.64
C ALA A 198 -26.95 -4.57 -11.93
N ARG A 199 -27.63 -5.72 -11.79
CA ARG A 199 -28.21 -6.49 -12.91
C ARG A 199 -29.44 -5.86 -13.57
N GLY A 200 -29.81 -4.66 -13.16
CA GLY A 200 -30.90 -3.91 -13.78
C GLY A 200 -32.26 -4.10 -13.11
N LEU A 201 -32.39 -4.98 -12.11
CA LEU A 201 -33.67 -5.22 -11.44
C LEU A 201 -34.15 -3.97 -10.68
N SER A 202 -35.46 -3.80 -10.62
CA SER A 202 -36.11 -2.81 -9.76
C SER A 202 -36.13 -3.29 -8.30
N ARG A 203 -36.35 -2.35 -7.37
CA ARG A 203 -36.47 -2.68 -5.94
C ARG A 203 -37.57 -3.71 -5.66
N LYS A 204 -38.68 -3.65 -6.41
CA LYS A 204 -39.79 -4.61 -6.30
C LYS A 204 -39.42 -5.99 -6.83
N GLU A 205 -38.56 -6.07 -7.84
CA GLU A 205 -38.05 -7.34 -8.36
C GLU A 205 -37.01 -7.96 -7.41
N CYS A 206 -36.12 -7.14 -6.84
CA CYS A 206 -35.19 -7.60 -5.81
C CYS A 206 -35.94 -8.19 -4.60
N ALA A 207 -36.99 -7.49 -4.15
CA ALA A 207 -37.85 -7.96 -3.05
C ALA A 207 -38.49 -9.33 -3.36
N ARG A 208 -39.02 -9.50 -4.58
CA ARG A 208 -39.60 -10.78 -5.03
C ARG A 208 -38.57 -11.90 -5.12
N MET A 209 -37.37 -11.61 -5.62
CA MET A 209 -36.31 -12.62 -5.76
C MET A 209 -35.77 -13.09 -4.42
N CYS A 210 -35.72 -12.22 -3.42
CA CYS A 210 -35.19 -12.55 -2.10
C CYS A 210 -36.28 -12.93 -1.08
N ASP A 211 -37.53 -13.09 -1.53
CA ASP A 211 -38.70 -13.43 -0.70
C ASP A 211 -38.87 -12.50 0.53
N ILE A 212 -38.80 -11.19 0.29
CA ILE A 212 -38.97 -10.15 1.31
C ILE A 212 -39.93 -9.07 0.85
N THR A 213 -40.39 -8.23 1.79
CA THR A 213 -41.26 -7.10 1.44
C THR A 213 -40.49 -6.01 0.69
N PRO A 214 -41.15 -5.24 -0.20
CA PRO A 214 -40.54 -4.08 -0.86
C PRO A 214 -39.98 -3.03 0.12
N ASN A 215 -40.58 -2.90 1.30
CA ASN A 215 -40.10 -1.97 2.32
C ASN A 215 -38.76 -2.45 2.91
N THR A 216 -38.68 -3.74 3.27
CA THR A 216 -37.45 -4.37 3.77
C THR A 216 -36.31 -4.30 2.75
N ALA A 217 -36.61 -4.55 1.47
CA ALA A 217 -35.62 -4.38 0.39
C ALA A 217 -35.11 -2.93 0.30
N ASN A 218 -36.02 -1.95 0.43
CA ASN A 218 -35.66 -0.53 0.39
C ASN A 218 -34.76 -0.12 1.56
N GLU A 219 -34.98 -0.67 2.75
CA GLU A 219 -34.14 -0.44 3.93
C GLU A 219 -32.72 -0.98 3.73
N TYR A 220 -32.58 -2.23 3.26
CA TYR A 220 -31.28 -2.81 2.93
C TYR A 220 -30.55 -2.00 1.85
N ILE A 221 -31.25 -1.57 0.79
CA ILE A 221 -30.66 -0.77 -0.29
C ILE A 221 -30.20 0.61 0.22
N LYS A 222 -31.01 1.28 1.05
CA LYS A 222 -30.63 2.58 1.65
C LYS A 222 -29.43 2.44 2.58
N SER A 223 -29.41 1.40 3.41
CA SER A 223 -28.30 1.10 4.29
C SER A 223 -27.03 0.81 3.49
N ALA A 224 -27.14 0.00 2.43
CA ALA A 224 -26.04 -0.29 1.52
C ALA A 224 -25.51 0.96 0.82
N TYR A 225 -26.39 1.84 0.32
CA TYR A 225 -25.98 3.11 -0.31
C TYR A 225 -25.21 4.00 0.66
N ARG A 226 -25.69 4.13 1.90
CA ARG A 226 -24.99 4.88 2.94
C ARG A 226 -23.61 4.30 3.25
N LYS A 227 -23.51 2.97 3.35
CA LYS A 227 -22.25 2.27 3.64
C LYS A 227 -21.25 2.32 2.49
N LEU A 228 -21.73 2.32 1.25
CA LEU A 228 -20.91 2.44 0.03
C LEU A 228 -20.62 3.89 -0.37
N GLY A 229 -21.27 4.89 0.25
CA GLY A 229 -21.13 6.29 -0.13
C GLY A 229 -21.75 6.66 -1.50
N VAL A 230 -22.59 5.80 -2.07
CA VAL A 230 -23.24 6.02 -3.38
C VAL A 230 -24.62 6.63 -3.21
N ARG A 231 -25.06 7.41 -4.19
CA ARG A 231 -26.32 8.18 -4.11
C ARG A 231 -27.46 7.55 -4.90
N ASN A 232 -27.15 6.73 -5.90
CA ASN A 232 -28.16 6.20 -6.82
C ASN A 232 -27.78 4.82 -7.39
N LYS A 233 -28.74 4.21 -8.09
CA LYS A 233 -28.60 2.89 -8.70
C LYS A 233 -27.50 2.84 -9.75
N VAL A 234 -27.27 3.94 -10.47
CA VAL A 234 -26.26 4.01 -11.54
C VAL A 234 -24.85 3.98 -10.93
N GLU A 235 -24.61 4.74 -9.87
CA GLU A 235 -23.35 4.73 -9.12
C GLU A 235 -23.09 3.36 -8.47
N ALA A 236 -24.11 2.77 -7.84
CA ALA A 236 -24.00 1.42 -7.27
C ALA A 236 -23.69 0.36 -8.35
N ALA A 237 -24.35 0.43 -9.51
CA ALA A 237 -24.11 -0.50 -10.61
C ALA A 237 -22.71 -0.32 -11.23
N ARG A 238 -22.24 0.93 -11.36
CA ARG A 238 -20.87 1.21 -11.83
C ARG A 238 -19.83 0.60 -10.89
N LEU A 239 -20.01 0.75 -9.58
CA LEU A 239 -19.11 0.18 -8.57
C LEU A 239 -19.04 -1.36 -8.66
N ILE A 240 -20.17 -2.03 -8.91
CA ILE A 240 -20.23 -3.49 -9.08
C ILE A 240 -19.63 -3.95 -10.40
N ASN A 241 -19.81 -3.19 -11.49
CA ASN A 241 -19.29 -3.55 -12.80
C ASN A 241 -17.79 -3.24 -12.97
N SER A 242 -17.20 -2.50 -12.03
CA SER A 242 -15.76 -2.24 -11.94
C SER A 242 -15.02 -3.22 -11.03
N LEU A 243 -15.74 -4.20 -10.44
CA LEU A 243 -15.20 -5.33 -9.69
C LEU A 243 -14.97 -6.53 -10.62
#